data_AF-A0A2G5BBX2-F1
#
_entry.id   AF-A0A2G5BBX2-F1
#
_cell.length_a   1.000
_cell.length_b   1.000
_cell.length_c   1.000
_cell.angle_alpha   90.00
_cell.angle_beta   90.00
_cell.angle_gamma   90.00
#
_symmetry.space_group_name_H-M   'P 1'
#
loop_
_entity.id
_entity.type
_entity.pdbx_description
1 polymer ?
#
loop_
_entity_poly.entity_id
_entity_poly.type
_entity_poly.pdbx_seq_one_letter_code
_entity_poly.pdbx_strand_id
1 'polypeptide(L)'
;MFEERISVLHEVGQVLLEKYDGKFANVIRECRASAQMLVETVVREFPCFRDEHEFCGRSVYLYKRAQILVADIWACFEGHGFGSFNDIDQITMFADYRVPQALYHFGALGYSPRLLEYLRRSEIAVQQGDSGHTQPPKPGLLPSGHPWELEIRGNSIWAVEQICRHIRASGHNVNAILIDFYMWDYAKEHTTAMRAIPIHLTRSKFY
;
A
#
# COMPACT_ATOMS: atom_id res chain seq x y z
N MET A 1 -15.42 -11.18 -1.77
CA MET A 1 -14.89 -9.98 -2.46
C MET A 1 -15.84 -9.32 -3.42
N PHE A 2 -16.64 -9.98 -4.28
CA PHE A 2 -17.57 -9.22 -5.13
C PHE A 2 -18.64 -8.47 -4.31
N GLU A 3 -19.35 -9.18 -3.43
CA GLU A 3 -20.35 -8.59 -2.52
C GLU A 3 -19.74 -7.51 -1.60
N GLU A 4 -18.55 -7.77 -1.05
CA GLU A 4 -17.83 -6.79 -0.24
C GLU A 4 -17.52 -5.51 -1.04
N ARG A 5 -17.13 -5.62 -2.31
CA ARG A 5 -16.88 -4.46 -3.18
C ARG A 5 -18.16 -3.67 -3.45
N ILE A 6 -19.30 -4.35 -3.65
CA ILE A 6 -20.61 -3.68 -3.76
C ILE A 6 -20.94 -2.95 -2.47
N SER A 7 -20.74 -3.59 -1.32
CA SER A 7 -20.98 -2.96 -0.02
C SER A 7 -20.11 -1.72 0.18
N VAL A 8 -18.84 -1.76 -0.23
CA VAL A 8 -17.94 -0.60 -0.19
C VAL A 8 -18.45 0.54 -1.10
N LEU A 9 -18.93 0.23 -2.31
CA LEU A 9 -19.47 1.25 -3.21
C LEU A 9 -20.71 1.93 -2.61
N HIS A 10 -21.62 1.17 -2.02
CA HIS A 10 -22.80 1.73 -1.34
C HIS A 10 -22.41 2.56 -0.11
N GLU A 11 -21.49 2.07 0.73
CA GLU A 11 -20.98 2.81 1.90
C GLU A 11 -20.41 4.18 1.51
N VAL A 12 -19.50 4.19 0.52
CA VAL A 12 -18.88 5.43 0.06
C VAL A 12 -19.91 6.39 -0.54
N GLY A 13 -20.82 5.88 -1.38
CA GLY A 13 -21.87 6.68 -1.98
C GLY A 13 -22.80 7.31 -0.95
N GLN A 14 -23.22 6.55 0.05
CA GLN A 14 -24.08 7.04 1.12
C GLN A 14 -23.42 8.16 1.92
N VAL A 15 -22.18 7.97 2.37
CA VAL A 15 -21.44 9.00 3.13
C VAL A 15 -21.26 10.27 2.32
N LEU A 16 -20.95 10.15 1.02
CA LEU A 16 -20.82 11.30 0.14
C LEU A 16 -22.13 12.06 -0.05
N LEU A 17 -23.26 11.36 -0.25
CA LEU A 17 -24.57 11.99 -0.38
C LEU A 17 -25.02 12.70 0.89
N GLU A 18 -24.80 12.09 2.05
CA GLU A 18 -25.26 12.62 3.34
C GLU A 18 -24.43 13.80 3.83
N LYS A 19 -23.11 13.78 3.64
CA LYS A 19 -22.18 14.75 4.25
C LYS A 19 -21.51 15.70 3.28
N TYR A 20 -21.39 15.31 2.01
CA TYR A 20 -20.50 15.97 1.05
C TYR A 20 -21.19 16.37 -0.26
N ASP A 21 -22.53 16.50 -0.29
CA ASP A 21 -23.32 16.86 -1.49
C ASP A 21 -23.02 15.95 -2.70
N GLY A 22 -22.76 14.66 -2.41
CA GLY A 22 -22.41 13.66 -3.41
C GLY A 22 -21.05 13.87 -4.09
N LYS A 23 -20.19 14.78 -3.61
CA LYS A 23 -18.95 15.21 -4.28
C LYS A 23 -17.72 15.00 -3.41
N PHE A 24 -16.82 14.11 -3.83
CA PHE A 24 -15.55 13.91 -3.13
C PHE A 24 -14.67 15.18 -3.08
N ALA A 25 -14.83 16.10 -4.05
CA ALA A 25 -14.17 17.41 -4.01
C ALA A 25 -14.49 18.22 -2.74
N ASN A 26 -15.65 18.01 -2.10
CA ASN A 26 -15.97 18.66 -0.84
C ASN A 26 -15.16 18.08 0.32
N VAL A 27 -14.89 16.77 0.32
CA VAL A 27 -13.96 16.13 1.26
C VAL A 27 -12.58 16.78 1.17
N ILE A 28 -12.06 16.94 -0.06
CA ILE A 28 -10.74 17.56 -0.31
C ILE A 28 -10.70 19.01 0.22
N ARG A 29 -11.74 19.81 -0.06
CA ARG A 29 -11.81 21.22 0.37
C ARG A 29 -11.83 21.35 1.89
N GLU A 30 -12.53 20.48 2.60
CA GLU A 30 -12.58 20.49 4.07
C GLU A 30 -11.21 20.22 4.71
N CYS A 31 -10.34 19.49 4.02
CA CYS A 31 -9.00 19.16 4.50
C CYS A 31 -7.98 20.30 4.38
N ARG A 32 -8.38 21.47 3.84
CA ARG A 32 -7.58 22.71 3.83
C ARG A 32 -6.14 22.53 3.33
N ALA A 33 -5.98 21.79 2.23
CA ALA A 33 -4.66 21.49 1.65
C ALA A 33 -3.69 20.77 2.61
N SER A 34 -4.20 19.96 3.55
CA SER A 34 -3.38 19.02 4.33
C SER A 34 -3.61 17.59 3.87
N ALA A 35 -2.52 16.95 3.43
CA ALA A 35 -2.45 15.55 3.06
C ALA A 35 -2.77 14.65 4.27
N GLN A 36 -2.22 14.95 5.45
CA GLN A 36 -2.50 14.21 6.68
C GLN A 36 -3.98 14.29 7.05
N MET A 37 -4.56 15.49 7.03
CA MET A 37 -5.99 15.67 7.32
C MET A 37 -6.88 14.94 6.31
N LEU A 38 -6.47 14.83 5.05
CA LEU A 38 -7.19 14.06 4.04
C LEU A 38 -7.11 12.55 4.32
N VAL A 39 -5.94 12.01 4.69
CA VAL A 39 -5.82 10.61 5.13
C VAL A 39 -6.73 10.35 6.34
N GLU A 40 -6.65 11.19 7.38
CA GLU A 40 -7.44 11.05 8.60
C GLU A 40 -8.95 11.12 8.34
N THR A 41 -9.39 12.10 7.55
CA THR A 41 -10.80 12.22 7.15
C THR A 41 -11.25 11.01 6.35
N VAL A 42 -10.45 10.55 5.38
CA VAL A 42 -10.82 9.38 4.56
C VAL A 42 -10.97 8.12 5.42
N VAL A 43 -10.02 7.87 6.33
CA VAL A 43 -10.04 6.72 7.24
C VAL A 43 -11.22 6.81 8.21
N ARG A 44 -11.53 8.02 8.71
CA ARG A 44 -12.66 8.25 9.62
C ARG A 44 -14.00 8.03 8.94
N GLU A 45 -14.21 8.66 7.79
CA GLU A 45 -15.51 8.72 7.10
C GLU A 45 -15.79 7.48 6.25
N PHE A 46 -14.76 6.80 5.75
CA PHE A 46 -14.88 5.64 4.87
C PHE A 46 -14.16 4.42 5.48
N PRO A 47 -14.84 3.62 6.33
CA PRO A 47 -14.26 2.45 7.01
C PRO A 47 -13.57 1.43 6.10
N CYS A 48 -13.93 1.37 4.82
CA CYS A 48 -13.22 0.57 3.83
C CYS A 48 -11.73 0.90 3.65
N PHE A 49 -11.26 2.08 4.11
CA PHE A 49 -9.86 2.52 4.10
C PHE A 49 -9.08 2.26 5.39
N ARG A 50 -9.71 1.77 6.47
CA ARG A 50 -9.09 1.50 7.79
C ARG A 50 -8.19 0.26 7.80
N ASP A 51 -7.00 0.38 7.24
CA ASP A 51 -5.93 -0.62 7.22
C ASP A 51 -5.12 -0.57 8.53
N GLU A 52 -5.74 -1.13 9.57
CA GLU A 52 -5.28 -1.13 10.97
C GLU A 52 -5.04 -2.55 11.47
N HIS A 53 -3.94 -2.76 12.18
CA HIS A 53 -3.52 -4.07 12.68
C HIS A 53 -2.87 -3.97 14.06
N GLU A 54 -2.77 -5.09 14.77
CA GLU A 54 -1.94 -5.21 15.98
C GLU A 54 -0.64 -5.95 15.65
N PHE A 55 0.49 -5.40 16.05
CA PHE A 55 1.81 -6.00 15.90
C PHE A 55 2.59 -5.89 17.20
N CYS A 56 2.98 -7.03 17.78
CA CYS A 56 3.70 -7.10 19.06
C CYS A 56 3.06 -6.25 20.19
N GLY A 57 1.72 -6.30 20.31
CA GLY A 57 0.97 -5.56 21.31
C GLY A 57 0.86 -4.05 21.07
N ARG A 58 1.16 -3.58 19.84
CA ARG A 58 1.02 -2.19 19.44
C ARG A 58 0.11 -2.07 18.22
N SER A 59 -0.77 -1.08 18.22
CA SER A 59 -1.54 -0.72 17.04
C SER A 59 -0.62 -0.16 15.95
N VAL A 60 -0.78 -0.67 14.74
CA VAL A 60 -0.07 -0.24 13.53
C VAL A 60 -1.09 0.19 12.49
N TYR A 61 -0.82 1.33 11.88
CA TYR A 61 -1.70 2.00 10.93
C TYR A 61 -0.98 2.15 9.60
N LEU A 62 -1.35 1.36 8.59
CA LEU A 62 -0.68 1.42 7.28
C LEU A 62 -1.43 2.33 6.32
N TYR A 63 -2.77 2.37 6.42
CA TYR A 63 -3.65 3.24 5.63
C TYR A 63 -3.32 3.31 4.13
N LYS A 64 -2.83 2.20 3.57
CA LYS A 64 -2.21 2.16 2.23
C LYS A 64 -3.10 2.81 1.16
N ARG A 65 -4.37 2.39 1.08
CA ARG A 65 -5.31 2.92 0.08
C ARG A 65 -5.65 4.40 0.29
N ALA A 66 -5.65 4.88 1.53
CA ALA A 66 -5.90 6.29 1.82
C ALA A 66 -4.69 7.14 1.41
N GLN A 67 -3.48 6.64 1.68
CA GLN A 67 -2.24 7.28 1.23
C GLN A 67 -2.13 7.30 -0.30
N ILE A 68 -2.48 6.20 -0.99
CA ILE A 68 -2.57 6.15 -2.46
C ILE A 68 -3.55 7.20 -2.98
N LEU A 69 -4.74 7.32 -2.37
CA LEU A 69 -5.74 8.31 -2.79
C LEU A 69 -5.19 9.73 -2.74
N VAL A 70 -4.49 10.11 -1.66
CA VAL A 70 -3.86 11.44 -1.55
C VAL A 70 -2.77 11.63 -2.60
N ALA A 71 -1.91 10.61 -2.79
CA ALA A 71 -0.84 10.66 -3.75
C ALA A 71 -1.34 10.76 -5.21
N ASP A 72 -2.39 10.01 -5.56
CA ASP A 72 -3.02 10.05 -6.88
C ASP A 72 -3.64 11.42 -7.15
N ILE A 73 -4.31 12.02 -6.15
CA ILE A 73 -4.85 13.40 -6.27
C ILE A 73 -3.70 14.39 -6.45
N TRP A 74 -2.64 14.30 -5.64
CA TRP A 74 -1.48 15.18 -5.76
C TRP A 74 -0.84 15.08 -7.15
N ALA A 75 -0.58 13.85 -7.62
CA ALA A 75 0.08 13.59 -8.90
C ALA A 75 -0.80 13.97 -10.09
N CYS A 76 -2.09 13.66 -10.06
CA CYS A 76 -3.04 13.95 -11.14
C CYS A 76 -3.21 15.46 -11.38
N PHE A 77 -3.11 16.27 -10.33
CA PHE A 77 -3.19 17.73 -10.42
C PHE A 77 -1.81 18.42 -10.35
N GLU A 78 -0.72 17.66 -10.41
CA GLU A 78 0.66 18.17 -10.39
C GLU A 78 0.94 19.12 -9.20
N GLY A 79 0.35 18.85 -8.04
CA GLY A 79 0.50 19.71 -6.86
C GLY A 79 -0.29 21.03 -6.90
N HIS A 80 -1.21 21.20 -7.85
CA HIS A 80 -2.04 22.39 -8.00
C HIS A 80 -3.52 22.12 -7.69
N GLY A 81 -4.32 23.18 -7.46
CA GLY A 81 -5.76 23.05 -7.24
C GLY A 81 -6.11 22.05 -6.14
N PHE A 82 -6.83 20.98 -6.48
CA PHE A 82 -7.19 19.91 -5.55
C PHE A 82 -6.00 19.05 -5.08
N GLY A 83 -4.91 19.02 -5.84
CA GLY A 83 -3.67 18.34 -5.47
C GLY A 83 -2.69 19.21 -4.70
N SER A 84 -3.03 20.46 -4.39
CA SER A 84 -2.17 21.32 -3.57
C SER A 84 -2.23 20.88 -2.12
N PHE A 85 -1.12 20.32 -1.62
CA PHE A 85 -0.96 19.92 -0.22
C PHE A 85 0.31 20.52 0.36
N ASN A 86 0.20 21.14 1.54
CA ASN A 86 1.31 21.83 2.21
C ASN A 86 2.29 20.86 2.91
N ASP A 87 1.84 19.63 3.15
CA ASP A 87 2.54 18.58 3.92
C ASP A 87 2.57 17.26 3.15
N ILE A 88 2.60 17.30 1.81
CA ILE A 88 2.60 16.10 0.96
C ILE A 88 3.75 15.13 1.28
N ASP A 89 4.87 15.65 1.77
CA ASP A 89 6.04 14.88 2.20
C ASP A 89 5.79 13.97 3.40
N GLN A 90 4.63 14.09 4.07
CA GLN A 90 4.22 13.20 5.15
C GLN A 90 3.57 11.90 4.65
N ILE A 91 3.20 11.84 3.37
CA ILE A 91 2.69 10.61 2.76
C ILE A 91 3.88 9.68 2.49
N THR A 92 3.76 8.46 3.01
CA THR A 92 4.76 7.39 2.88
C THR A 92 4.63 6.66 1.54
N MET A 93 5.55 5.72 1.29
CA MET A 93 5.37 4.73 0.22
C MET A 93 4.17 3.82 0.49
N PHE A 94 3.64 3.20 -0.56
CA PHE A 94 2.48 2.34 -0.44
C PHE A 94 2.94 0.91 -0.28
N ALA A 95 2.68 0.32 0.89
CA ALA A 95 3.13 -1.02 1.24
C ALA A 95 2.37 -2.13 0.47
N ASP A 96 2.59 -2.18 -0.85
CA ASP A 96 2.12 -3.19 -1.80
C ASP A 96 3.07 -4.41 -1.84
N TYR A 97 2.81 -5.40 -2.70
CA TYR A 97 3.60 -6.62 -2.84
C TYR A 97 4.75 -6.54 -3.85
N ARG A 98 4.70 -5.64 -4.84
CA ARG A 98 5.82 -5.48 -5.80
C ARG A 98 6.92 -4.55 -5.31
N VAL A 99 6.61 -3.51 -4.55
CA VAL A 99 7.63 -2.58 -4.05
C VAL A 99 8.65 -3.30 -3.14
N PRO A 100 8.25 -4.18 -2.20
CA PRO A 100 9.20 -5.00 -1.45
C PRO A 100 10.07 -5.90 -2.35
N GLN A 101 9.52 -6.39 -3.46
CA GLN A 101 10.26 -7.19 -4.45
C GLN A 101 11.37 -6.36 -5.12
N ALA A 102 11.05 -5.13 -5.53
CA ALA A 102 12.02 -4.20 -6.11
C ALA A 102 13.09 -3.78 -5.08
N LEU A 103 12.68 -3.46 -3.85
CA LEU A 103 13.61 -3.15 -2.76
C LEU A 103 14.57 -4.30 -2.48
N TYR A 104 14.07 -5.54 -2.49
CA TYR A 104 14.92 -6.73 -2.37
C TYR A 104 15.89 -6.86 -3.56
N HIS A 105 15.41 -6.64 -4.78
CA HIS A 105 16.23 -6.68 -6.00
C HIS A 105 17.40 -5.69 -5.95
N PHE A 106 17.15 -4.46 -5.48
CA PHE A 106 18.18 -3.44 -5.32
C PHE A 106 19.06 -3.62 -4.07
N GLY A 107 18.80 -4.63 -3.24
CA GLY A 107 19.54 -4.88 -2.00
C GLY A 107 19.21 -3.92 -0.86
N ALA A 108 18.14 -3.12 -0.99
CA ALA A 108 17.65 -2.23 0.06
C ALA A 108 16.84 -2.96 1.14
N LEU A 109 16.36 -4.17 0.84
CA LEU A 109 15.61 -5.02 1.76
C LEU A 109 16.12 -6.47 1.70
N GLY A 110 16.09 -7.16 2.83
CA GLY A 110 16.47 -8.57 2.94
C GLY A 110 15.49 -9.35 3.81
N TYR A 111 15.28 -10.62 3.49
CA TYR A 111 14.41 -11.50 4.26
C TYR A 111 15.22 -12.48 5.11
N SER A 112 14.70 -12.82 6.28
CA SER A 112 15.25 -13.92 7.07
C SER A 112 15.18 -15.24 6.28
N PRO A 113 16.09 -16.21 6.51
CA PRO A 113 16.05 -17.49 5.80
C PRO A 113 14.70 -18.20 5.92
N ARG A 114 14.06 -18.09 7.09
CA ARG A 114 12.74 -18.70 7.36
C ARG A 114 11.63 -18.05 6.53
N LEU A 115 11.60 -16.71 6.47
CA LEU A 115 10.60 -15.99 5.67
C LEU A 115 10.80 -16.23 4.18
N LEU A 116 12.05 -16.16 3.70
CA LEU A 116 12.37 -16.39 2.29
C LEU A 116 11.97 -17.80 1.83
N GLU A 117 12.24 -18.82 2.64
CA GLU A 117 11.83 -20.20 2.35
C GLU A 117 10.31 -20.34 2.31
N TYR A 118 9.60 -19.69 3.23
CA TYR A 118 8.14 -19.67 3.23
C TYR A 118 7.57 -19.03 1.95
N LEU A 119 8.08 -17.85 1.57
CA LEU A 119 7.63 -17.14 0.37
C LEU A 119 7.89 -17.94 -0.92
N ARG A 120 9.04 -18.63 -1.03
CA ARG A 120 9.35 -19.49 -2.19
C ARG A 120 8.39 -20.68 -2.32
N ARG A 121 8.11 -21.37 -1.21
CA ARG A 121 7.14 -22.48 -1.21
C ARG A 121 5.74 -22.02 -1.62
N SER A 122 5.39 -20.82 -1.17
CA SER A 122 4.11 -20.17 -1.45
C SER A 122 3.93 -19.88 -2.95
N GLU A 123 4.98 -19.35 -3.59
CA GLU A 123 4.97 -19.06 -5.03
C GLU A 123 4.87 -20.34 -5.89
N ILE A 124 5.60 -21.39 -5.53
CA ILE A 124 5.55 -22.69 -6.23
C ILE A 124 4.14 -23.29 -6.17
N ALA A 125 3.49 -23.26 -5.00
CA ALA A 125 2.15 -23.81 -4.81
C ALA A 125 1.09 -23.09 -5.65
N VAL A 126 1.26 -21.78 -5.90
CA VAL A 126 0.35 -21.01 -6.77
C VAL A 126 0.54 -21.35 -8.25
N GLN A 127 1.77 -21.60 -8.71
CA GLN A 127 2.07 -21.91 -10.11
C GLN A 127 1.61 -23.31 -10.52
N GLN A 128 1.49 -24.26 -9.58
CA GLN A 128 1.14 -25.65 -9.87
C GLN A 128 -0.37 -25.95 -9.99
N GLY A 129 -1.24 -24.94 -9.90
CA GLY A 129 -2.66 -25.05 -10.25
C GLY A 129 -3.41 -26.17 -9.54
N ASP A 130 -3.73 -25.97 -8.25
CA ASP A 130 -4.53 -26.93 -7.49
C ASP A 130 -5.91 -27.12 -8.14
N SER A 131 -6.06 -28.25 -8.83
CA SER A 131 -7.17 -28.65 -9.69
C SER A 131 -8.02 -29.71 -8.98
N GLY A 132 -8.43 -29.47 -7.74
CA GLY A 132 -9.12 -30.47 -6.91
C GLY A 132 -10.19 -29.87 -6.00
N HIS A 133 -11.43 -30.33 -6.14
CA HIS A 133 -12.64 -29.87 -5.44
C HIS A 133 -12.75 -30.28 -3.96
N THR A 134 -11.65 -30.43 -3.23
CA THR A 134 -11.68 -30.79 -1.80
C THR A 134 -10.55 -30.07 -1.05
N GLN A 135 -10.88 -28.94 -0.43
CA GLN A 135 -9.94 -28.05 0.26
C GLN A 135 -9.18 -28.74 1.42
N PRO A 136 -7.90 -28.37 1.58
CA PRO A 136 -7.46 -27.48 2.67
C PRO A 136 -6.83 -26.18 2.09
N PRO A 137 -6.33 -25.20 2.87
CA PRO A 137 -6.12 -23.84 2.37
C PRO A 137 -5.01 -23.79 1.32
N LYS A 138 -5.19 -22.94 0.29
CA LYS A 138 -4.15 -22.56 -0.68
C LYS A 138 -2.81 -22.38 0.06
N PRO A 139 -1.79 -23.23 -0.17
CA PRO A 139 -0.50 -23.00 0.45
C PRO A 139 0.03 -21.66 -0.04
N GLY A 140 0.34 -20.76 0.89
CA GLY A 140 1.14 -19.57 0.59
C GLY A 140 0.47 -18.21 0.55
N LEU A 141 -0.74 -18.07 1.11
CA LEU A 141 -1.29 -16.76 1.43
C LEU A 141 -0.92 -16.39 2.88
N LEU A 142 -0.32 -15.22 3.08
CA LEU A 142 -0.25 -14.59 4.38
C LEU A 142 -1.61 -13.94 4.69
N PRO A 143 -2.27 -14.27 5.81
CA PRO A 143 -3.44 -13.53 6.27
C PRO A 143 -3.12 -12.04 6.42
N SER A 144 -4.10 -11.18 6.15
CA SER A 144 -3.97 -9.76 6.48
C SER A 144 -3.76 -9.61 7.99
N GLY A 145 -2.76 -8.82 8.39
CA GLY A 145 -2.36 -8.67 9.79
C GLY A 145 -1.42 -9.75 10.30
N HIS A 146 -0.99 -10.71 9.46
CA HIS A 146 0.01 -11.68 9.89
C HIS A 146 1.35 -10.98 10.17
N PRO A 147 2.10 -11.34 11.24
CA PRO A 147 3.36 -10.67 11.57
C PRO A 147 4.34 -10.53 10.41
N TRP A 148 4.55 -11.58 9.62
CA TRP A 148 5.41 -11.49 8.42
C TRP A 148 4.87 -10.55 7.34
N GLU A 149 3.54 -10.43 7.16
CA GLU A 149 2.98 -9.48 6.21
C GLU A 149 3.23 -8.05 6.70
N LEU A 150 2.98 -7.79 7.99
CA LEU A 150 3.23 -6.48 8.61
C LEU A 150 4.72 -6.12 8.63
N GLU A 151 5.61 -7.09 8.88
CA GLU A 151 7.06 -6.90 8.81
C GLU A 151 7.50 -6.50 7.40
N ILE A 152 7.04 -7.21 6.36
CA ILE A 152 7.38 -6.87 4.97
C ILE A 152 6.93 -5.45 4.64
N ARG A 153 5.68 -5.12 4.97
CA ARG A 153 5.09 -3.80 4.70
C ARG A 153 5.80 -2.69 5.46
N GLY A 154 5.95 -2.84 6.77
CA GLY A 154 6.59 -1.84 7.63
C GLY A 154 8.07 -1.62 7.30
N ASN A 155 8.83 -2.69 7.03
CA ASN A 155 10.23 -2.55 6.61
C ASN A 155 10.35 -1.92 5.22
N SER A 156 9.39 -2.16 4.32
CA SER A 156 9.38 -1.50 3.00
C SER A 156 9.15 0.01 3.12
N ILE A 157 8.21 0.42 3.98
CA ILE A 157 8.00 1.83 4.33
C ILE A 157 9.30 2.43 4.86
N TRP A 158 9.91 1.78 5.84
CA TRP A 158 11.14 2.28 6.45
C TRP A 158 12.32 2.35 5.47
N ALA A 159 12.45 1.36 4.57
CA ALA A 159 13.49 1.34 3.55
C ALA A 159 13.36 2.53 2.60
N VAL A 160 12.15 2.83 2.12
CA VAL A 160 11.92 4.02 1.27
C VAL A 160 12.20 5.32 2.03
N GLU A 161 11.85 5.41 3.31
CA GLU A 161 12.22 6.57 4.13
C GLU A 161 13.75 6.75 4.22
N GLN A 162 14.52 5.67 4.34
CA GLN A 162 15.98 5.75 4.32
C GLN A 162 16.51 6.21 2.95
N ILE A 163 15.96 5.66 1.86
CA ILE A 163 16.34 6.04 0.49
C ILE A 163 16.04 7.53 0.26
N CYS A 164 14.87 8.01 0.69
CA CYS A 164 14.46 9.40 0.59
C CYS A 164 15.45 10.32 1.33
N ARG A 165 15.84 9.98 2.56
CA ARG A 165 16.85 10.73 3.33
C ARG A 165 18.20 10.75 2.63
N HIS A 166 18.63 9.63 2.07
CA HIS A 166 19.92 9.54 1.38
C HIS A 166 19.96 10.41 0.11
N ILE A 167 18.89 10.39 -0.68
CA ILE A 167 18.75 11.22 -1.89
C ILE A 167 18.70 12.71 -1.51
N ARG A 168 17.94 13.07 -0.47
CA ARG A 168 17.86 14.44 0.05
C ARG A 168 19.20 14.96 0.58
N ALA A 169 19.96 14.12 1.29
CA ALA A 169 21.30 14.46 1.76
C ALA A 169 22.28 14.72 0.59
N SER A 170 21.99 14.18 -0.60
CA SER A 170 22.76 14.41 -1.82
C SER A 170 22.33 15.68 -2.58
N GLY A 171 21.42 16.49 -2.01
CA GLY A 171 20.96 17.76 -2.58
C GLY A 171 19.78 17.67 -3.54
N HIS A 172 19.16 16.49 -3.68
CA HIS A 172 18.00 16.28 -4.55
C HIS A 172 16.69 16.32 -3.77
N ASN A 173 15.68 16.99 -4.29
CA ASN A 173 14.35 16.97 -3.70
C ASN A 173 13.55 15.77 -4.24
N VAL A 174 13.15 14.88 -3.34
CA VAL A 174 12.32 13.70 -3.63
C VAL A 174 11.42 13.43 -2.43
N ASN A 175 10.30 12.75 -2.61
CA ASN A 175 9.45 12.27 -1.51
C ASN A 175 9.20 10.75 -1.65
N ALA A 176 8.59 10.14 -0.63
CA ALA A 176 8.35 8.70 -0.63
C ALA A 176 7.38 8.25 -1.74
N ILE A 177 6.41 9.11 -2.12
CA ILE A 177 5.48 8.86 -3.24
C ILE A 177 6.25 8.65 -4.54
N LEU A 178 7.17 9.54 -4.89
CA LEU A 178 7.93 9.47 -6.14
C LEU A 178 8.83 8.22 -6.19
N ILE A 179 9.42 7.84 -5.05
CA ILE A 179 10.20 6.61 -4.95
C ILE A 179 9.29 5.40 -5.13
N ASP A 180 8.10 5.40 -4.53
CA ASP A 180 7.13 4.32 -4.69
C ASP A 180 6.70 4.13 -6.16
N PHE A 181 6.30 5.22 -6.83
CA PHE A 181 5.95 5.20 -8.25
C PHE A 181 7.08 4.63 -9.10
N TYR A 182 8.32 5.11 -8.90
CA TYR A 182 9.48 4.57 -9.59
C TYR A 182 9.67 3.07 -9.34
N MET A 183 9.61 2.64 -8.07
CA MET A 183 9.82 1.23 -7.70
C MET A 183 8.71 0.33 -8.26
N TRP A 184 7.47 0.80 -8.27
CA TRP A 184 6.33 0.07 -8.80
C TRP A 184 6.41 -0.11 -10.31
N ASP A 185 6.75 0.95 -11.05
CA ASP A 185 6.89 0.91 -12.50
C ASP A 185 8.11 0.09 -12.90
N TYR A 186 9.25 0.28 -12.23
CA TYR A 186 10.43 -0.57 -12.39
C TYR A 186 10.06 -2.03 -12.17
N ALA A 187 9.28 -2.31 -11.13
CA ALA A 187 8.88 -3.67 -10.83
C ALA A 187 8.09 -4.31 -11.98
N LYS A 188 7.17 -3.57 -12.59
CA LYS A 188 6.38 -4.06 -13.73
C LYS A 188 7.23 -4.28 -14.97
N GLU A 189 8.06 -3.30 -15.32
CA GLU A 189 8.90 -3.33 -16.53
C GLU A 189 9.97 -4.42 -16.46
N HIS A 190 10.52 -4.69 -15.27
CA HIS A 190 11.65 -5.61 -15.07
C HIS A 190 11.23 -6.96 -14.47
N THR A 191 10.00 -7.42 -14.76
CA THR A 191 9.46 -8.68 -14.22
C THR A 191 10.39 -9.88 -14.44
N THR A 192 11.07 -9.97 -15.58
CA THR A 192 12.03 -11.05 -15.87
C THR A 192 13.23 -11.01 -14.93
N ALA A 193 13.77 -9.82 -14.64
CA ALA A 193 14.95 -9.66 -13.79
C ALA A 193 14.66 -10.02 -12.32
N MET A 194 13.40 -9.89 -11.88
CA MET A 194 12.99 -10.18 -10.51
C MET A 194 12.21 -11.49 -10.37
N ARG A 195 12.11 -12.29 -11.44
CA ARG A 195 11.31 -13.53 -11.45
C ARG A 195 11.68 -14.52 -10.33
N ALA A 196 12.94 -14.51 -9.88
CA ALA A 196 13.42 -15.40 -8.82
C ALA A 196 13.20 -14.84 -7.39
N ILE A 197 12.69 -13.62 -7.27
CA ILE A 197 12.44 -12.95 -5.99
C ILE A 197 10.96 -13.16 -5.66
N PRO A 198 10.63 -13.93 -4.61
CA PRO A 198 9.24 -14.23 -4.30
C PRO A 198 8.53 -12.99 -3.73
N ILE A 199 7.24 -12.89 -3.98
CA ILE A 199 6.35 -11.86 -3.42
C ILE A 199 5.50 -12.44 -2.29
N HIS A 200 5.12 -11.62 -1.32
CA HIS A 200 4.06 -12.02 -0.39
C HIS A 200 2.71 -11.93 -1.09
N LEU A 201 1.83 -12.89 -0.77
CA LEU A 201 0.48 -12.91 -1.30
C LEU A 201 -0.49 -12.79 -0.14
N THR A 202 -1.32 -11.76 -0.16
CA THR A 202 -2.32 -11.50 0.88
C THR A 202 -3.64 -11.16 0.21
N ARG A 203 -4.71 -11.80 0.68
CA ARG A 203 -6.06 -11.54 0.18
C ARG A 203 -6.79 -10.63 1.18
N SER A 204 -6.96 -9.36 0.84
CA SER A 204 -7.75 -8.43 1.65
C SER A 204 -8.36 -7.33 0.77
N LYS A 205 -9.17 -6.45 1.38
CA LYS A 205 -9.72 -5.24 0.72
C LYS A 205 -8.69 -4.12 0.50
N PHE A 206 -7.46 -4.31 0.97
CA PHE A 206 -6.34 -3.36 0.87
C PHE A 206 -5.34 -3.71 -0.26
N TYR A 207 -5.50 -4.89 -0.88
CA TYR A 207 -4.73 -5.37 -2.02
C TYR A 207 -5.64 -5.59 -3.24
#